data_AF-W1S3X9-F1
#
_entry.id   AF-W1S3X9-F1
#
_cell.length_a   1.000
_cell.length_b   1.000
_cell.length_c   1.000
_cell.angle_alpha   90.00
_cell.angle_beta   90.00
_cell.angle_gamma   90.00
#
_symmetry.space_group_name_H-M   'P 1'
#
loop_
_entity.id
_entity.type
_entity.pdbx_description
1 polymer ?
#
loop_
_entity_poly.entity_id
_entity_poly.type
_entity_poly.pdbx_seq_one_letter_code
_entity_poly.pdbx_strand_id
1 'polypeptide(L)'
;MDTLLTLLRHSAAHPSGDRPWLLSGRQATLAPTIVDQLEKGLVSLRLKQAKARSRREAPRREAERRAAREHHASIDGYTVWGMSGDWADISDDPDRRQWADLFHLDTVPRTQGEIRRGVWRIFISKGRIGSEDSVVLPGDCTLTADRDEIAVLASRIISSHAP
;
A
#
# COMPACT_ATOMS: atom_id res chain seq x y z
N MET A 1 14.07 10.22 28.04
CA MET A 1 15.24 9.31 27.93
C MET A 1 16.48 10.02 27.41
N ASP A 2 16.42 10.79 26.31
CA ASP A 2 17.59 11.55 25.83
C ASP A 2 18.15 12.51 26.88
N THR A 3 17.28 13.23 27.59
CA THR A 3 17.68 14.14 28.69
C THR A 3 18.45 13.41 29.80
N LEU A 4 18.08 12.16 30.12
CA LEU A 4 18.75 11.35 31.13
C LEU A 4 20.12 10.86 30.64
N LEU A 5 20.24 10.50 29.36
CA LEU A 5 21.53 10.13 28.76
C LEU A 5 22.49 11.33 28.67
N THR A 6 21.98 12.52 28.36
CA THR A 6 22.79 13.75 28.37
C THR A 6 23.32 14.05 29.76
N LEU A 7 22.50 13.91 30.81
CA LEU A 7 22.93 14.07 32.20
C LEU A 7 23.96 13.00 32.62
N LEU A 8 23.75 11.75 32.22
CA LEU A 8 24.70 10.66 32.47
C LEU A 8 26.05 10.91 31.79
N ARG A 9 26.07 11.32 30.51
CA ARG A 9 27.30 11.72 29.80
C ARG A 9 28.05 12.84 30.52
N HIS A 10 27.32 13.87 30.96
CA HIS A 10 27.91 15.00 31.66
C HIS A 10 28.57 14.57 32.97
N SER A 11 27.90 13.70 33.74
CA SER A 11 28.42 13.15 34.99
C SER A 11 29.60 12.20 34.81
N ALA A 12 29.61 11.39 33.74
CA ALA A 12 30.72 10.49 33.42
C ALA A 12 31.97 11.23 32.96
N ALA A 13 31.82 12.40 32.32
CA ALA A 13 32.91 13.25 31.86
C ALA A 13 33.54 14.12 32.98
N HIS A 14 32.81 14.37 34.07
CA HIS A 14 33.27 15.22 35.18
C HIS A 14 33.13 14.52 36.54
N PRO A 15 33.87 13.42 36.79
CA PRO A 15 33.87 12.75 38.09
C PRO A 15 34.44 13.70 39.14
N SER A 16 33.59 14.32 39.96
CA SER A 16 34.04 15.32 40.92
C SER A 16 34.68 14.60 42.11
N GLY A 17 35.98 14.79 42.30
CA GLY A 17 36.79 14.02 43.27
C GLY A 17 36.48 14.22 44.76
N ASP A 18 35.46 14.98 45.14
CA ASP A 18 35.28 15.43 46.54
C ASP A 18 33.82 15.53 47.03
N ARG A 19 32.85 14.85 46.38
CA ARG A 19 31.46 14.78 46.91
C ARG A 19 31.00 13.34 47.15
N PRO A 20 30.45 13.00 48.34
CA PRO A 20 30.15 11.63 48.76
C PRO A 20 28.97 10.97 48.02
N TRP A 21 28.27 11.69 47.15
CA TRP A 21 27.22 11.16 46.28
C TRP A 21 27.73 10.85 44.85
N LEU A 22 29.02 11.05 44.58
CA LEU A 22 29.64 10.73 43.31
C LEU A 22 30.23 9.34 43.33
N LEU A 23 30.06 8.68 42.19
CA LEU A 23 30.52 7.35 41.84
C LEU A 23 31.89 7.05 42.47
N SER A 24 31.96 5.99 43.28
CA SER A 24 33.24 5.42 43.75
C SER A 24 34.22 5.25 42.59
N GLY A 25 35.54 5.28 42.83
CA GLY A 25 36.55 5.19 41.76
C GLY A 25 36.32 4.03 40.76
N ARG A 26 35.77 2.90 41.24
CA ARG A 26 35.34 1.77 40.40
C ARG A 26 34.13 2.07 39.52
N GLN A 27 33.15 2.82 40.04
CA GLN A 27 31.97 3.26 39.29
C GLN A 27 32.30 4.34 38.26
N ALA A 28 33.27 5.22 38.53
CA ALA A 28 33.75 6.21 37.55
C ALA A 28 34.38 5.53 36.32
N THR A 29 35.14 4.45 36.52
CA THR A 29 35.73 3.66 35.43
C THR A 29 34.67 2.92 34.59
N LEU A 30 33.56 2.49 35.21
CA LEU A 30 32.50 1.74 34.53
C LEU A 30 31.45 2.63 33.84
N ALA A 31 31.35 3.91 34.24
CA ALA A 31 30.34 4.83 33.75
C ALA A 31 30.35 5.00 32.21
N PRO A 32 31.51 5.15 31.52
CA PRO A 32 31.52 5.27 30.06
C PRO A 32 30.96 4.03 29.35
N THR A 33 31.26 2.83 29.86
CA THR A 33 30.77 1.57 29.30
C THR A 33 29.26 1.42 29.47
N ILE A 34 28.73 1.80 30.64
CA ILE A 34 27.28 1.76 30.90
C ILE A 34 26.55 2.77 29.99
N VAL A 35 27.10 3.98 29.84
CA VAL A 35 26.54 5.00 28.93
C VAL A 35 26.50 4.48 27.49
N ASP A 36 27.60 3.93 26.98
CA ASP A 36 27.66 3.34 25.63
C ASP A 36 26.64 2.20 25.42
N GLN A 37 26.49 1.31 26.41
CA GLN A 37 25.49 0.24 26.35
C GLN A 37 24.06 0.76 26.33
N LEU A 38 23.75 1.79 27.13
CA LEU A 38 22.43 2.41 27.15
C LEU A 38 22.11 3.13 25.83
N GLU A 39 23.09 3.77 25.21
CA GLU A 39 22.95 4.41 23.91
C GLU A 39 22.66 3.40 22.80
N LYS A 40 23.44 2.33 22.74
CA LYS A 40 23.21 1.21 21.80
C LYS A 40 21.83 0.59 22.02
N GLY A 41 21.42 0.42 23.29
CA GLY A 41 20.09 -0.04 23.67
C GLY A 41 18.98 0.88 23.18
N LEU A 42 19.14 2.20 23.34
CA LEU A 42 18.15 3.20 22.92
C LEU A 42 17.99 3.22 21.38
N VAL A 43 19.09 3.16 20.63
CA VAL A 43 19.06 3.08 19.16
C VAL A 43 18.33 1.80 18.72
N SER A 44 18.63 0.66 19.33
CA SER A 44 17.96 -0.62 19.05
C SER A 44 16.45 -0.56 19.35
N LEU A 45 16.06 0.04 20.47
CA LEU A 45 14.65 0.22 20.82
C LEU A 45 13.92 1.13 19.84
N ARG A 46 14.52 2.25 19.43
CA ARG A 46 13.96 3.14 18.41
C ARG A 46 13.75 2.43 17.09
N LEU A 47 14.73 1.64 16.64
CA LEU A 47 14.61 0.86 15.41
C LEU A 47 13.49 -0.18 15.51
N LYS A 48 13.38 -0.89 16.63
CA LYS A 48 12.30 -1.85 16.88
C LYS A 48 10.92 -1.17 16.89
N GLN A 49 10.80 -0.02 17.55
CA GLN A 49 9.57 0.77 17.58
C GLN A 49 9.19 1.29 16.19
N ALA A 50 10.15 1.83 15.43
CA ALA A 50 9.93 2.28 14.06
C ALA A 50 9.49 1.12 13.14
N LYS A 51 10.13 -0.05 13.26
CA LYS A 51 9.76 -1.26 12.52
C LYS A 51 8.37 -1.76 12.90
N ALA A 52 8.02 -1.76 14.18
CA ALA A 52 6.69 -2.15 14.66
C ALA A 52 5.61 -1.17 14.16
N ARG A 53 5.88 0.14 14.22
CA ARG A 53 4.99 1.18 13.67
C ARG A 53 4.81 1.01 12.16
N SER A 54 5.89 0.80 11.41
CA SER A 54 5.84 0.56 9.97
C SER A 54 5.00 -0.67 9.63
N ARG A 55 5.17 -1.79 10.36
CA ARG A 55 4.34 -2.99 10.20
C ARG A 55 2.87 -2.75 10.50
N ARG A 56 2.56 -1.97 11.55
CA ARG A 56 1.18 -1.60 11.91
C ARG A 56 0.52 -0.70 10.87
N GLU A 57 1.28 0.21 10.28
CA GLU A 57 0.80 1.15 9.27
C GLU A 57 0.79 0.56 7.85
N ALA A 58 1.48 -0.55 7.60
CA ALA A 58 1.57 -1.17 6.27
C ALA A 58 0.20 -1.60 5.71
N PRO A 59 -0.69 -2.28 6.46
CA PRO A 59 -2.03 -2.61 5.96
C PRO A 59 -2.87 -1.38 5.64
N ARG A 60 -2.78 -0.32 6.46
CA ARG A 60 -3.51 0.92 6.23
C ARG A 60 -3.01 1.64 4.98
N ARG A 61 -1.69 1.76 4.81
CA ARG A 61 -1.07 2.33 3.61
C ARG A 61 -1.37 1.52 2.35
N GLU A 62 -1.50 0.20 2.48
CA GLU A 62 -1.94 -0.67 1.38
C GLU A 62 -3.41 -0.45 1.04
N ALA A 63 -4.28 -0.39 2.05
CA ALA A 63 -5.70 -0.12 1.86
C ALA A 63 -5.96 1.27 1.28
N GLU A 64 -5.23 2.30 1.74
CA GLU A 64 -5.29 3.66 1.19
C GLU A 64 -4.79 3.70 -0.26
N ARG A 65 -3.69 2.99 -0.57
CA ARG A 65 -3.19 2.88 -1.94
C ARG A 65 -4.16 2.13 -2.85
N ARG A 66 -4.81 1.08 -2.33
CA ARG A 66 -5.84 0.31 -3.05
C ARG A 66 -7.09 1.16 -3.29
N ALA A 67 -7.58 1.85 -2.27
CA ALA A 67 -8.72 2.78 -2.38
C ALA A 67 -8.43 3.93 -3.36
N ALA A 68 -7.20 4.42 -3.43
CA ALA A 68 -6.80 5.42 -4.42
C ALA A 68 -6.76 4.87 -5.86
N ARG A 69 -6.79 3.55 -6.04
CA ARG A 69 -6.73 2.85 -7.33
C ARG A 69 -8.04 2.13 -7.67
N GLU A 70 -9.04 2.19 -6.81
CA GLU A 70 -10.32 1.49 -6.96
C GLU A 70 -11.49 2.47 -6.99
N HIS A 71 -12.39 2.30 -7.95
CA HIS A 71 -13.63 3.05 -8.06
C HIS A 71 -14.82 2.08 -7.92
N HIS A 72 -15.89 2.47 -7.25
CA HIS A 72 -17.10 1.65 -7.12
C HIS A 72 -18.36 2.50 -7.34
N ALA A 73 -19.28 1.98 -8.14
CA ALA A 73 -20.58 2.58 -8.43
C ALA A 73 -21.64 1.50 -8.66
N SER A 74 -22.92 1.90 -8.61
CA SER A 74 -24.02 1.09 -9.11
C SER A 74 -24.78 1.87 -10.18
N ILE A 75 -25.03 1.22 -11.31
CA ILE A 75 -25.64 1.82 -12.51
C ILE A 75 -26.64 0.81 -13.07
N ASP A 76 -27.92 1.19 -13.19
CA ASP A 76 -29.00 0.34 -13.74
C ASP A 76 -29.10 -1.06 -13.11
N GLY A 77 -28.80 -1.17 -11.82
CA GLY A 77 -28.80 -2.45 -11.09
C GLY A 77 -27.56 -3.32 -11.32
N TYR A 78 -26.58 -2.83 -12.07
CA TYR A 78 -25.25 -3.41 -12.19
C TYR A 78 -24.32 -2.84 -11.13
N THR A 79 -23.39 -3.69 -10.67
CA THR A 79 -22.23 -3.27 -9.90
C THR A 79 -21.13 -2.91 -10.89
N VAL A 80 -20.61 -1.70 -10.77
CA VAL A 80 -19.51 -1.19 -11.60
C VAL A 80 -18.33 -0.92 -10.68
N TRP A 81 -17.18 -1.48 -11.01
CA TRP A 81 -15.95 -1.17 -10.29
C TRP A 81 -14.79 -0.96 -11.24
N GLY A 82 -13.82 -0.14 -10.85
CA GLY A 82 -12.71 0.26 -11.69
C GLY A 82 -11.38 0.05 -10.98
N MET A 83 -10.34 -0.36 -11.69
CA MET A 83 -8.98 -0.46 -11.16
C MET A 83 -7.96 0.26 -12.06
N SER A 84 -7.15 1.16 -11.49
CA SER A 84 -6.07 1.81 -12.23
C SER A 84 -4.88 0.86 -12.42
N GLY A 85 -4.35 0.75 -13.64
CA GLY A 85 -3.20 -0.10 -13.91
C GLY A 85 -2.72 -0.05 -15.35
N ASP A 86 -1.83 -0.98 -15.65
CA ASP A 86 -1.36 -1.26 -17.00
C ASP A 86 -2.03 -2.57 -17.43
N TRP A 87 -2.70 -2.58 -18.57
CA TRP A 87 -3.55 -3.67 -19.00
C TRP A 87 -3.16 -4.12 -20.41
N ALA A 88 -3.15 -5.43 -20.62
CA ALA A 88 -2.92 -6.04 -21.92
C ALA A 88 -4.16 -6.81 -22.36
N ASP A 89 -4.57 -6.65 -23.61
CA ASP A 89 -5.57 -7.52 -24.21
C ASP A 89 -4.93 -8.88 -24.52
N ILE A 90 -5.45 -9.92 -23.86
CA ILE A 90 -5.01 -11.31 -24.04
C ILE A 90 -5.94 -12.08 -24.96
N SER A 91 -7.03 -11.49 -25.46
CA SER A 91 -7.93 -12.17 -26.38
C SER A 91 -7.35 -12.27 -27.78
N ASP A 92 -7.64 -13.38 -28.48
CA ASP A 92 -7.41 -13.49 -29.93
C ASP A 92 -8.49 -12.75 -30.74
N ASP A 93 -9.65 -12.51 -30.14
CA ASP A 93 -10.79 -11.81 -30.73
C ASP A 93 -10.77 -10.33 -30.29
N PRO A 94 -10.52 -9.38 -31.19
CA PRO A 94 -10.40 -7.95 -30.86
C PRO A 94 -11.70 -7.35 -30.32
N ASP A 95 -12.84 -8.00 -30.53
CA ASP A 95 -14.14 -7.55 -30.04
C ASP A 95 -14.39 -8.00 -28.59
N ARG A 96 -13.70 -9.07 -28.13
CA ARG A 96 -13.86 -9.58 -26.75
C ARG A 96 -13.09 -8.77 -25.71
N ARG A 97 -11.98 -8.14 -26.10
CA ARG A 97 -11.17 -7.24 -25.27
C ARG A 97 -10.95 -7.79 -23.85
N GLN A 98 -10.26 -8.91 -23.76
CA GLN A 98 -9.99 -9.57 -22.49
C GLN A 98 -8.76 -8.95 -21.85
N TRP A 99 -8.97 -7.95 -21.02
CA TRP A 99 -7.88 -7.22 -20.38
C TRP A 99 -7.34 -7.96 -19.16
N ALA A 100 -6.03 -8.17 -19.12
CA ALA A 100 -5.30 -8.71 -17.98
C ALA A 100 -4.31 -7.68 -17.43
N ASP A 101 -4.12 -7.69 -16.10
CA ASP A 101 -3.22 -6.76 -15.40
C ASP A 101 -1.76 -7.13 -15.68
N LEU A 102 -0.98 -6.19 -16.24
CA LEU A 102 0.44 -6.35 -16.53
C LEU A 102 1.32 -6.42 -15.27
N PHE A 103 0.82 -6.07 -14.09
CA PHE A 103 1.53 -6.30 -12.83
C PHE A 103 1.44 -7.75 -12.36
N HIS A 104 0.51 -8.56 -12.89
CA HIS A 104 0.41 -9.97 -12.54
C HIS A 104 1.52 -10.77 -13.25
N LEU A 105 2.28 -11.56 -12.48
CA LEU A 105 3.46 -12.28 -12.99
C LEU A 105 3.14 -13.28 -14.11
N ASP A 106 1.92 -13.81 -14.10
CA ASP A 106 1.46 -14.80 -15.08
C ASP A 106 0.86 -14.17 -16.35
N THR A 107 0.74 -12.84 -16.40
CA THR A 107 0.20 -12.16 -17.58
C THR A 107 1.26 -12.09 -18.66
N VAL A 108 1.04 -12.87 -19.73
CA VAL A 108 1.87 -12.85 -20.93
C VAL A 108 1.11 -12.11 -22.03
N PRO A 109 1.49 -10.88 -22.37
CA PRO A 109 0.84 -10.13 -23.45
C PRO A 109 1.07 -10.82 -24.79
N ARG A 110 0.06 -10.77 -25.66
CA ARG A 110 0.22 -11.21 -27.04
C ARG A 110 1.20 -10.28 -27.76
N THR A 111 1.98 -10.83 -28.71
CA THR A 111 2.95 -10.06 -29.49
C THR A 111 2.33 -8.88 -30.24
N GLN A 112 1.07 -9.02 -30.69
CA GLN A 112 0.29 -7.98 -31.36
C GLN A 112 -0.95 -7.54 -30.56
N GLY A 113 -1.00 -7.86 -29.26
CA GLY A 113 -2.10 -7.45 -28.39
C GLY A 113 -2.03 -5.96 -28.07
N GLU A 114 -3.20 -5.33 -27.89
CA GLU A 114 -3.24 -3.95 -27.42
C GLU A 114 -2.73 -3.87 -25.97
N ILE A 115 -1.89 -2.88 -25.68
CA ILE A 115 -1.43 -2.56 -24.32
C ILE A 115 -1.85 -1.13 -23.99
N ARG A 116 -2.53 -0.96 -22.87
CA ARG A 116 -2.93 0.35 -22.34
C ARG A 116 -2.28 0.57 -20.98
N ARG A 117 -1.56 1.68 -20.82
CA ARG A 117 -0.79 1.99 -19.60
C ARG A 117 -1.40 3.16 -18.86
N GLY A 118 -1.38 3.09 -17.53
CA GLY A 118 -1.92 4.15 -16.67
C GLY A 118 -3.40 4.42 -16.90
N VAL A 119 -4.18 3.39 -17.23
CA VAL A 119 -5.62 3.49 -17.50
C VAL A 119 -6.45 2.83 -16.40
N TRP A 120 -7.73 3.17 -16.34
CA TRP A 120 -8.69 2.58 -15.43
C TRP A 120 -9.45 1.46 -16.14
N ARG A 121 -9.27 0.21 -15.69
CA ARG A 121 -10.03 -0.93 -16.17
C ARG A 121 -11.37 -0.99 -15.46
N ILE A 122 -12.46 -0.92 -16.21
CA ILE A 122 -13.82 -0.98 -15.67
C ILE A 122 -14.34 -2.41 -15.78
N PHE A 123 -14.90 -2.90 -14.69
CA PHE A 123 -15.52 -4.21 -14.54
C PHE A 123 -16.99 -4.02 -14.21
N ILE A 124 -17.85 -4.80 -14.86
CA ILE A 124 -19.30 -4.65 -14.73
C ILE A 124 -19.88 -6.03 -14.46
N SER A 125 -20.69 -6.13 -13.41
CA SER A 125 -21.41 -7.35 -13.10
C SER A 125 -22.85 -7.09 -12.69
N LYS A 126 -23.73 -8.04 -12.97
CA LYS A 126 -25.11 -8.07 -12.48
C LYS A 126 -25.29 -9.26 -11.55
N GLY A 127 -26.12 -9.07 -10.53
CA GLY A 127 -26.39 -10.11 -9.53
C GLY A 127 -25.32 -10.17 -8.44
N ARG A 128 -25.54 -11.07 -7.47
CA ARG A 128 -24.62 -11.25 -6.36
C ARG A 128 -23.44 -12.13 -6.80
N ILE A 129 -22.21 -11.68 -6.55
CA ILE A 129 -20.99 -12.45 -6.82
C ILE A 129 -21.13 -13.85 -6.20
N GLY A 130 -21.01 -14.90 -7.01
CA GLY A 130 -21.15 -16.30 -6.58
C GLY A 130 -22.57 -16.89 -6.70
N SER A 131 -23.54 -16.14 -7.23
CA SER A 131 -24.86 -16.65 -7.62
C SER A 131 -24.83 -17.20 -9.05
N GLU A 132 -25.65 -18.20 -9.37
CA GLU A 132 -25.79 -18.71 -10.75
C GLU A 132 -26.25 -17.62 -11.73
N ASP A 133 -27.05 -16.65 -11.23
CA ASP A 133 -27.49 -15.48 -12.00
C ASP A 133 -26.43 -14.37 -12.15
N SER A 134 -25.19 -14.60 -11.71
CA SER A 134 -24.15 -13.58 -11.82
C SER A 134 -23.63 -13.49 -13.26
N VAL A 135 -23.80 -12.32 -13.88
CA VAL A 135 -23.30 -12.03 -15.22
C VAL A 135 -22.15 -11.06 -15.10
N VAL A 136 -20.99 -11.40 -15.66
CA VAL A 136 -19.85 -10.48 -15.79
C VAL A 136 -19.76 -10.06 -17.24
N LEU A 137 -19.88 -8.76 -17.49
CA LEU A 137 -19.78 -8.21 -18.85
C LEU A 137 -18.31 -7.95 -19.21
N PRO A 138 -17.94 -8.07 -20.51
CA PRO A 138 -16.64 -7.64 -20.96
C PRO A 138 -16.52 -6.13 -20.77
N GLY A 139 -15.76 -5.71 -19.77
CA GLY A 139 -15.51 -4.30 -19.51
C GLY A 139 -14.68 -3.62 -20.60
N ASP A 140 -14.44 -2.32 -20.49
CA ASP A 140 -13.37 -1.60 -21.24
C ASP A 140 -12.51 -0.73 -20.29
N CYS A 141 -11.58 0.06 -20.83
CA CYS A 141 -10.77 1.00 -20.05
C CYS A 141 -11.16 2.47 -20.29
N THR A 142 -11.06 3.30 -19.25
CA THR A 142 -11.14 4.78 -19.30
C THR A 142 -9.78 5.40 -19.00
N LEU A 143 -9.56 6.65 -19.42
CA LEU A 143 -8.32 7.35 -19.09
C LEU A 143 -8.32 7.86 -17.64
N THR A 144 -9.50 8.12 -17.09
CA THR A 144 -9.66 8.70 -15.77
C THR A 144 -10.58 7.86 -14.87
N ALA A 145 -10.54 8.18 -13.59
CA ALA A 145 -11.48 7.66 -12.59
C ALA A 145 -12.77 8.50 -12.52
N ASP A 146 -12.99 9.39 -13.49
CA ASP A 146 -14.13 10.29 -13.48
C ASP A 146 -15.44 9.50 -13.50
N ARG A 147 -16.35 9.87 -12.60
CA ARG A 147 -17.59 9.14 -12.39
C ARG A 147 -18.48 9.18 -13.64
N ASP A 148 -18.52 10.30 -14.35
CA ASP A 148 -19.39 10.47 -15.51
C ASP A 148 -18.81 9.74 -16.72
N GLU A 149 -17.48 9.77 -16.92
CA GLU A 149 -16.80 8.96 -17.95
C GLU A 149 -17.05 7.46 -17.73
N ILE A 150 -16.88 6.98 -16.48
CA ILE A 150 -17.15 5.59 -16.11
C ILE A 150 -18.62 5.25 -16.31
N ALA A 151 -19.55 6.16 -15.98
CA ALA A 151 -20.97 5.91 -16.13
C ALA A 151 -21.39 5.79 -17.59
N VAL A 152 -20.92 6.69 -18.46
CA VAL A 152 -21.16 6.63 -19.91
C VAL A 152 -20.61 5.34 -20.50
N LEU A 153 -19.39 4.95 -20.13
CA LEU A 153 -18.80 3.70 -20.59
C LEU A 153 -19.61 2.48 -20.12
N ALA A 154 -19.97 2.45 -18.84
CA ALA A 154 -20.70 1.34 -18.25
C ALA A 154 -22.08 1.18 -18.90
N SER A 155 -22.84 2.27 -19.05
CA SER A 155 -24.13 2.25 -19.73
C SER A 155 -24.00 1.76 -21.17
N ARG A 156 -22.98 2.19 -21.93
CA ARG A 156 -22.72 1.70 -23.29
C ARG A 156 -22.51 0.18 -23.33
N ILE A 157 -21.65 -0.33 -22.45
CA ILE A 157 -21.34 -1.78 -22.38
C ILE A 157 -22.58 -2.58 -21.97
N ILE A 158 -23.33 -2.09 -20.97
CA ILE A 158 -24.57 -2.70 -20.51
C ILE A 158 -25.57 -2.75 -21.67
N SER A 159 -25.79 -1.67 -22.41
CA SER A 159 -26.72 -1.65 -23.55
C SER A 159 -26.31 -2.59 -24.68
N SER A 160 -25.01 -2.78 -24.93
CA SER A 160 -24.52 -3.73 -25.93
C SER A 160 -24.74 -5.21 -25.56
N HIS A 161 -24.99 -5.51 -24.29
CA HIS A 161 -25.13 -6.88 -23.76
C HIS A 161 -26.45 -7.13 -23.02
N ALA A 162 -27.33 -6.12 -22.98
CA ALA A 162 -28.67 -6.28 -22.48
C ALA A 162 -29.48 -7.11 -23.51
N PRO A 163 -30.29 -8.08 -23.05
CA PRO A 163 -31.15 -8.87 -23.93
C PRO A 163 -32.23 -8.03 -24.62
#